data_AF-A0A0X1T1R3-F1
#
_entry.id   AF-A0A0X1T1R3-F1
#
_cell.length_a   1.000
_cell.length_b   1.000
_cell.length_c   1.000
_cell.angle_alpha   90.00
_cell.angle_beta   90.00
_cell.angle_gamma   90.00
#
_symmetry.space_group_name_H-M   'P 1'
#
loop_
_entity.id
_entity.type
_entity.pdbx_description
1 polymer ?
#
loop_
_entity_poly.entity_id
_entity_poly.type
_entity_poly.pdbx_seq_one_letter_code
_entity_poly.pdbx_strand_id
1 'polypeptide(L)'
;MKRISPHVKMLTSALNRIIDVAPYKGTAYRGIRGSAEQIEHLYGLYKSNSFYVEPAFMSTTKNKESAQVFEKNTPNNIAFEIIINKGADIKAATQAPSEEEVMLIAGSRFKIDSAMKIENDKHLFKLIQI
;
A
#
# COMPACT_ATOMS: atom_id res chain seq x y z
N MET A 1 -15.55 -7.87 22.82
CA MET A 1 -15.33 -7.87 21.35
C MET A 1 -15.65 -6.50 20.79
N LYS A 2 -14.69 -5.81 20.15
CA LYS A 2 -15.01 -4.55 19.44
C LYS A 2 -15.95 -4.86 18.26
N ARG A 3 -17.11 -4.20 18.19
CA ARG A 3 -18.05 -4.32 17.06
C ARG A 3 -17.38 -3.74 15.81
N ILE A 4 -17.07 -4.59 14.83
CA ILE A 4 -16.64 -4.14 13.50
C ILE A 4 -17.84 -3.54 12.78
N SER A 5 -17.66 -2.36 12.19
CA SER A 5 -18.75 -1.66 11.51
C SER A 5 -19.30 -2.47 10.32
N PRO A 6 -20.60 -2.34 9.99
CA PRO A 6 -21.17 -2.98 8.81
C PRO A 6 -20.40 -2.64 7.52
N HIS A 7 -19.91 -1.41 7.41
CA HIS A 7 -19.13 -0.95 6.26
C HIS A 7 -17.83 -1.74 6.09
N VAL A 8 -17.05 -1.95 7.16
CA VAL A 8 -15.80 -2.74 7.09
C VAL A 8 -16.08 -4.18 6.65
N LYS A 9 -17.17 -4.79 7.14
CA LYS A 9 -17.57 -6.14 6.73
C LYS A 9 -17.93 -6.19 5.24
N MET A 10 -18.71 -5.21 4.78
CA MET A 10 -19.16 -5.13 3.39
C MET A 10 -17.98 -4.92 2.45
N LEU A 11 -17.07 -3.98 2.76
CA LEU A 11 -15.89 -3.74 1.94
C LEU A 11 -14.98 -4.98 1.90
N THR A 12 -14.73 -5.63 3.04
CA THR A 12 -13.97 -6.89 3.08
C THR A 12 -14.60 -7.93 2.17
N SER A 13 -15.93 -8.10 2.23
CA SER A 13 -16.63 -9.05 1.37
C SER A 13 -16.54 -8.69 -0.11
N ALA A 14 -16.63 -7.40 -0.46
CA ALA A 14 -16.55 -6.95 -1.85
C ALA A 14 -15.15 -7.21 -2.43
N LEU A 15 -14.10 -6.83 -1.68
CA LEU A 15 -12.71 -7.05 -2.10
C LEU A 15 -12.41 -8.55 -2.27
N ASN A 16 -12.85 -9.40 -1.33
CA ASN A 16 -12.66 -10.84 -1.45
C ASN A 16 -13.32 -11.41 -2.71
N ARG A 17 -14.55 -10.98 -3.06
CA ARG A 17 -15.22 -11.44 -4.29
C ARG A 17 -14.45 -11.05 -5.55
N ILE A 18 -13.90 -9.85 -5.61
CA ILE A 18 -13.07 -9.41 -6.74
C ILE A 18 -11.81 -10.29 -6.83
N ILE A 19 -11.14 -10.47 -5.69
CA ILE A 19 -9.90 -11.24 -5.57
C ILE A 19 -10.10 -12.71 -5.93
N ASP A 20 -11.22 -13.33 -5.56
CA ASP A 20 -11.49 -14.75 -5.85
C ASP A 20 -11.70 -15.02 -7.34
N VAL A 21 -12.16 -14.01 -8.09
CA VAL A 21 -12.40 -14.12 -9.55
C VAL A 21 -11.18 -13.68 -10.36
N ALA A 22 -10.58 -12.54 -10.01
CA ALA A 22 -9.50 -11.92 -10.77
C ALA A 22 -8.51 -11.22 -9.83
N PRO A 23 -7.65 -11.98 -9.12
CA PRO A 23 -6.69 -11.38 -8.21
C PRO A 23 -5.65 -10.59 -9.01
N TYR A 24 -5.45 -9.33 -8.65
CA TYR A 24 -4.32 -8.57 -9.16
C TYR A 24 -3.02 -9.13 -8.60
N LYS A 25 -2.06 -9.37 -9.50
CA LYS A 25 -0.68 -9.74 -9.20
C LYS A 25 0.25 -8.84 -10.00
N GLY A 26 1.18 -8.17 -9.33
CA GLY A 26 2.08 -7.22 -9.98
C GLY A 26 2.56 -6.12 -9.04
N THR A 27 3.27 -5.15 -9.61
CA THR A 27 3.81 -4.02 -8.86
C THR A 27 2.79 -2.89 -8.78
N ALA A 28 2.56 -2.39 -7.56
CA ALA A 28 1.80 -1.17 -7.30
C ALA A 28 2.61 -0.19 -6.45
N TYR A 29 2.14 1.05 -6.39
CA TYR A 29 2.83 2.15 -5.74
C TYR A 29 1.91 2.82 -4.72
N ARG A 30 2.52 3.36 -3.66
CA ARG A 30 1.81 4.18 -2.67
C ARG A 30 2.73 5.29 -2.18
N GLY A 31 2.26 6.51 -2.20
CA GLY A 31 2.88 7.63 -1.52
C GLY A 31 2.11 7.96 -0.25
N ILE A 32 2.81 8.19 0.86
CA ILE A 32 2.23 8.77 2.07
C ILE A 32 3.12 9.89 2.61
N ARG A 33 2.51 10.77 3.40
CA ARG A 33 3.22 11.71 4.26
C ARG A 33 3.31 11.12 5.67
N GLY A 34 4.52 10.91 6.15
CA GLY A 34 4.80 10.35 7.47
C GLY A 34 5.77 11.20 8.29
N SER A 35 5.80 10.96 9.59
CA SER A 35 6.75 11.57 10.53
C SER A 35 8.12 10.92 10.45
N ALA A 36 9.13 11.55 11.06
CA ALA A 36 10.46 10.96 11.22
C ALA A 36 10.40 9.62 11.99
N GLU A 37 9.60 9.54 13.07
CA GLU A 37 9.38 8.28 13.80
C GLU A 37 8.82 7.17 12.90
N GLN A 38 7.88 7.49 12.01
CA GLN A 38 7.33 6.49 11.09
C GLN A 38 8.38 5.98 10.11
N ILE A 39 9.24 6.87 9.61
CA ILE A 39 10.36 6.52 8.72
C ILE A 39 11.35 5.63 9.48
N GLU A 40 11.75 6.03 10.69
CA GLU A 40 12.66 5.26 11.55
C GLU A 40 12.08 3.88 11.87
N HIS A 41 10.78 3.81 12.16
CA HIS A 41 10.08 2.54 12.38
C HIS A 41 10.18 1.60 11.17
N LEU A 42 9.94 2.11 9.95
CA LEU A 42 10.06 1.32 8.73
C LEU A 42 11.50 0.82 8.51
N TYR A 43 12.51 1.66 8.75
CA TYR A 43 13.91 1.21 8.74
C TYR A 43 14.21 0.17 9.82
N GLY A 44 13.61 0.30 11.02
CA GLY A 44 13.73 -0.68 12.09
C GLY A 44 13.15 -2.04 11.69
N LEU A 45 11.98 -2.05 11.04
CA LEU A 45 11.37 -3.27 10.51
C LEU A 45 12.28 -3.92 9.45
N TYR A 46 12.84 -3.13 8.54
CA TYR A 46 13.78 -3.61 7.53
C TYR A 46 15.04 -4.24 8.17
N LYS A 47 15.70 -3.54 9.09
CA LYS A 47 16.94 -3.99 9.75
C LYS A 47 16.73 -5.25 10.60
N SER A 48 15.56 -5.38 11.22
CA SER A 48 15.21 -6.55 12.04
C SER A 48 14.61 -7.70 11.23
N ASN A 49 14.45 -7.55 9.90
CA ASN A 49 13.75 -8.49 9.04
C ASN A 49 12.33 -8.82 9.56
N SER A 50 11.67 -7.83 10.17
CA SER A 50 10.30 -7.91 10.65
C SER A 50 9.29 -7.55 9.56
N PHE A 51 8.03 -7.93 9.77
CA PHE A 51 6.97 -7.63 8.82
C PHE A 51 6.36 -6.25 9.05
N TYR A 52 6.12 -5.53 7.97
CA TYR A 52 5.20 -4.40 7.96
C TYR A 52 3.77 -4.94 7.84
N VAL A 53 2.88 -4.47 8.71
CA VAL A 53 1.46 -4.85 8.73
C VAL A 53 0.63 -3.59 8.62
N GLU A 54 -0.20 -3.50 7.58
CA GLU A 54 -1.17 -2.41 7.45
C GLU A 54 -2.48 -2.84 8.12
N PRO A 55 -2.87 -2.21 9.25
CA PRO A 55 -4.10 -2.56 9.95
C PRO A 55 -5.37 -2.17 9.19
N ALA A 56 -5.29 -1.23 8.24
CA ALA A 56 -6.42 -0.75 7.45
C ALA A 56 -6.45 -1.33 6.03
N PHE A 57 -7.45 -0.96 5.23
CA PHE A 57 -7.43 -1.25 3.81
C PHE A 57 -6.32 -0.42 3.14
N MET A 58 -5.35 -1.08 2.51
CA MET A 58 -4.27 -0.40 1.82
C MET A 58 -4.73 -0.02 0.41
N SER A 59 -4.79 1.28 0.13
CA SER A 59 -4.95 1.80 -1.23
C SER A 59 -3.59 1.94 -1.91
N THR A 60 -3.49 1.47 -3.15
CA THR A 60 -2.29 1.55 -4.00
C THR A 60 -2.70 1.83 -5.43
N THR A 61 -1.78 2.29 -6.27
CA THR A 61 -2.03 2.54 -7.69
C THR A 61 -1.05 1.76 -8.56
N LYS A 62 -1.49 1.28 -9.72
CA LYS A 62 -0.59 0.72 -10.74
C LYS A 62 0.27 1.80 -11.42
N ASN A 63 -0.19 3.06 -11.37
CA ASN A 63 0.51 4.19 -11.97
C ASN A 63 1.46 4.85 -10.96
N LYS A 64 2.77 4.77 -11.25
CA LYS A 64 3.82 5.35 -10.41
C LYS A 64 3.69 6.86 -10.23
N GLU A 65 3.25 7.59 -11.26
CA GLU A 65 3.09 9.04 -11.23
C GLU A 65 1.94 9.44 -10.29
N SER A 66 0.84 8.67 -10.32
CA SER A 66 -0.31 8.87 -9.44
C SER A 66 0.01 8.69 -7.95
N ALA A 67 1.11 8.03 -7.59
CA ALA A 67 1.55 7.90 -6.20
C ALA A 67 2.07 9.22 -5.59
N GLN A 68 2.29 10.27 -6.40
CA GLN A 68 2.65 11.62 -5.96
C GLN A 68 3.79 11.65 -4.93
N VAL A 69 4.82 10.82 -5.10
CA VAL A 69 5.97 10.76 -4.19
C VAL A 69 7.31 10.79 -4.91
N PHE A 70 7.35 10.37 -6.17
CA PHE A 70 8.59 10.31 -6.95
C PHE A 70 8.99 11.67 -7.57
N GLU A 71 8.06 12.62 -7.68
CA GLU A 71 8.31 13.95 -8.23
C GLU A 71 8.76 14.97 -7.18
N LYS A 72 9.41 16.06 -7.60
CA LYS A 72 9.78 17.17 -6.71
C LYS A 72 8.54 17.96 -6.28
N ASN A 73 8.54 18.51 -5.06
CA ASN A 73 7.46 19.32 -4.48
C ASN A 73 6.12 18.62 -4.18
N THR A 74 6.06 17.29 -4.20
CA THR A 74 4.86 16.57 -3.76
C THR A 74 4.81 16.43 -2.24
N PRO A 75 3.62 16.37 -1.62
CA PRO A 75 3.48 16.37 -0.16
C PRO A 75 3.94 15.06 0.51
N ASN A 76 4.09 13.97 -0.25
CA ASN A 76 4.49 12.66 0.27
C ASN A 76 6.01 12.56 0.40
N ASN A 77 6.46 12.02 1.53
CA ASN A 77 7.88 11.80 1.84
C ASN A 77 8.23 10.31 2.04
N ILE A 78 7.23 9.41 2.02
CA ILE A 78 7.44 7.96 2.05
C ILE A 78 6.81 7.36 0.79
N ALA A 79 7.65 6.68 0.01
CA ALA A 79 7.27 5.94 -1.17
C ALA A 79 7.30 4.44 -0.88
N PHE A 80 6.29 3.74 -1.34
CA PHE A 80 6.25 2.29 -1.39
C PHE A 80 6.17 1.82 -2.83
N GLU A 81 7.02 0.86 -3.17
CA GLU A 81 6.93 0.03 -4.38
C GLU A 81 6.63 -1.39 -3.90
N ILE A 82 5.46 -1.91 -4.24
CA ILE A 82 4.87 -3.08 -3.60
C ILE A 82 4.64 -4.17 -4.63
N ILE A 83 5.31 -5.31 -4.48
CA ILE A 83 4.98 -6.52 -5.22
C ILE A 83 3.79 -7.18 -4.55
N ILE A 84 2.64 -7.11 -5.20
CA ILE A 84 1.36 -7.67 -4.76
C ILE A 84 1.18 -9.06 -5.37
N ASN A 85 0.88 -10.04 -4.53
CA ASN A 85 0.54 -11.41 -4.92
C ASN A 85 -0.98 -11.67 -4.89
N LYS A 86 -1.74 -10.83 -4.18
CA LYS A 86 -3.20 -10.92 -4.03
C LYS A 86 -3.79 -9.57 -3.65
N GLY A 87 -4.30 -8.83 -4.63
CA GLY A 87 -5.02 -7.55 -4.43
C GLY A 87 -6.29 -7.45 -5.27
N ALA A 88 -7.18 -6.54 -4.91
CA ALA A 88 -8.41 -6.27 -5.64
C ALA A 88 -8.20 -5.08 -6.60
N ASP A 89 -8.27 -5.30 -7.90
CA ASP A 89 -8.36 -4.22 -8.88
C ASP A 89 -9.79 -3.65 -8.84
N ILE A 90 -9.94 -2.42 -8.33
CA ILE A 90 -11.27 -1.82 -8.12
C ILE A 90 -11.65 -0.80 -9.18
N LYS A 91 -10.96 -0.79 -10.32
CA LYS A 91 -11.21 0.13 -11.44
C LYS A 91 -12.68 0.23 -11.85
N ALA A 92 -13.42 -0.89 -11.82
CA ALA A 92 -14.84 -0.94 -12.21
C ALA A 92 -15.81 -0.39 -11.15
N ALA A 93 -15.38 -0.24 -9.90
CA ALA A 93 -16.22 0.14 -8.77
C ALA A 93 -15.82 1.48 -8.13
N THR A 94 -14.67 2.05 -8.49
CA THR A 94 -14.18 3.34 -7.99
C THR A 94 -14.83 4.53 -8.73
N GLN A 95 -14.90 5.67 -8.05
CA GLN A 95 -15.30 6.94 -8.65
C GLN A 95 -14.21 7.54 -9.55
N ALA A 96 -12.95 7.09 -9.40
CA ALA A 96 -11.81 7.58 -10.16
C ALA A 96 -11.04 6.44 -10.88
N PRO A 97 -11.61 5.85 -11.96
CA PRO A 97 -10.98 4.71 -12.65
C PRO A 97 -9.58 4.99 -13.23
N SER A 98 -9.25 6.27 -13.46
CA SER A 98 -7.93 6.72 -13.93
C SER A 98 -6.83 6.60 -12.88
N GLU A 99 -7.16 6.44 -11.60
CA GLU A 99 -6.18 6.21 -10.53
C GLU A 99 -5.63 4.78 -10.54
N GLU A 100 -6.26 3.88 -11.30
CA GLU A 100 -5.85 2.47 -11.45
C GLU A 100 -5.61 1.76 -10.11
N GLU A 101 -6.54 2.00 -9.18
CA GLU A 101 -6.40 1.59 -7.80
C GLU A 101 -6.44 0.05 -7.63
N VAL A 102 -5.48 -0.46 -6.86
CA VAL A 102 -5.48 -1.81 -6.31
C VAL A 102 -5.58 -1.71 -4.80
N MET A 103 -6.65 -2.27 -4.24
CA MET A 103 -6.92 -2.25 -2.81
C MET A 103 -6.57 -3.60 -2.16
N LEU A 104 -5.91 -3.54 -1.01
CA LEU A 104 -5.59 -4.72 -0.19
C LEU A 104 -6.45 -4.74 1.07
N ILE A 105 -6.81 -5.94 1.50
CA ILE A 105 -7.58 -6.15 2.72
C ILE A 105 -6.80 -5.72 3.97
N ALA A 106 -7.56 -5.34 5.00
CA ALA A 106 -7.03 -5.02 6.31
C ALA A 106 -6.18 -6.17 6.89
N GLY A 107 -5.05 -5.83 7.50
CA GLY A 107 -4.10 -6.80 8.03
C GLY A 107 -3.17 -7.39 6.97
N SER A 108 -3.08 -6.79 5.78
CA SER A 108 -2.08 -7.17 4.77
C SER A 108 -0.66 -7.05 5.33
N ARG A 109 0.18 -8.04 5.01
CA ARG A 109 1.52 -8.22 5.58
C ARG A 109 2.56 -8.17 4.47
N PHE A 110 3.68 -7.54 4.76
CA PHE A 110 4.74 -7.33 3.80
C PHE A 110 6.11 -7.54 4.43
N LYS A 111 7.02 -8.15 3.68
CA LYS A 111 8.45 -8.05 3.94
C LYS A 111 8.97 -6.76 3.32
N ILE A 112 9.81 -6.02 4.04
CA ILE A 112 10.57 -4.91 3.44
C ILE A 112 11.83 -5.51 2.82
N ASP A 113 11.93 -5.48 1.49
CA ASP A 113 13.05 -6.06 0.75
C ASP A 113 14.22 -5.08 0.61
N SER A 114 13.92 -3.79 0.49
CA SER A 114 14.94 -2.72 0.50
C SER A 114 14.39 -1.43 1.10
N ALA A 115 15.25 -0.66 1.77
CA ALA A 115 14.92 0.66 2.30
C ALA A 115 16.06 1.66 1.99
N MET A 116 15.73 2.80 1.40
CA MET A 116 16.73 3.79 0.96
C MET A 116 16.19 5.21 1.01
N LYS A 117 17.05 6.16 1.36
CA LYS A 117 16.74 7.59 1.21
C LYS A 117 16.87 7.94 -0.27
N ILE A 118 15.93 8.71 -0.79
CA ILE A 118 15.95 9.26 -2.15
C ILE A 118 16.01 10.80 -2.06
N GLU A 119 16.02 11.49 -3.20
CA GLU A 119 16.14 12.96 -3.23
C GLU A 119 15.09 13.68 -2.38
N ASN A 120 15.44 14.88 -1.88
CA ASN A 120 14.54 15.80 -1.17
C ASN A 120 13.91 15.24 0.12
N ASP A 121 14.71 14.55 0.94
CA ASP A 121 14.28 13.96 2.22
C ASP A 121 13.12 12.96 2.10
N LYS A 122 13.00 12.33 0.94
CA LYS A 122 12.04 11.25 0.72
C LYS A 122 12.70 9.91 0.94
N HIS A 123 11.88 8.90 1.21
CA HIS A 123 12.34 7.54 1.50
C HIS A 123 11.56 6.53 0.66
N LEU A 124 12.26 5.57 0.06
CA LEU A 124 11.67 4.48 -0.69
C LEU A 124 11.82 3.17 0.09
N PHE A 125 10.70 2.47 0.26
CA PHE A 125 10.63 1.14 0.81
C PHE A 125 10.03 0.19 -0.23
N LYS A 126 10.78 -0.85 -0.61
CA LYS A 126 10.28 -1.91 -1.49
C LYS A 126 9.68 -3.01 -0.63
N LEU A 127 8.43 -3.34 -0.91
CA LEU A 127 7.62 -4.28 -0.14
C LEU A 127 7.30 -5.51 -1.01
N ILE A 128 7.35 -6.69 -0.39
CA ILE A 128 6.86 -7.93 -0.99
C ILE A 128 5.72 -8.44 -0.13
N GLN A 129 4.52 -8.57 -0.72
CA GLN A 129 3.35 -9.10 -0.03
C GLN A 129 3.57 -10.57 0.33
N ILE A 130 3.16 -10.94 1.54
CA ILE A 130 3.21 -12.31 2.07
C ILE A 130 1.84 -12.97 1.95
#